data_AF-A0A517W932-F1
#
_entry.id   AF-A0A517W932-F1
#
_cell.length_a   1.000
_cell.length_b   1.000
_cell.length_c   1.000
_cell.angle_alpha   90.00
_cell.angle_beta   90.00
_cell.angle_gamma   90.00
#
_symmetry.space_group_name_H-M   'P 1'
#
loop_
_entity.id
_entity.type
_entity.pdbx_description
1 polymer ?
#
loop_
_entity_poly.entity_id
_entity_poly.type
_entity_poly.pdbx_seq_one_letter_code
_entity_poly.pdbx_strand_id
1 'polypeptide(L)'
;MLLMCTAITLAWREIPRKLIRRFQLEERVIQRSETADKEILFLQRHRQPLLPVFYQGELHILPWGNRQRNSSAPLAWWCDVATLQSGAWAQYHPEPVEILANFGLERGVWFLIREGLQGVLIHDQREQPSVYLLLQPASHYYQVMTGYHREPVFLGEQI
;
A
#
# COMPACT_ATOMS: atom_id res chain seq x y z
N MET A 1 4.25 -12.87 10.95
CA MET A 1 3.36 -12.13 10.04
C MET A 1 3.97 -12.24 8.65
N LEU A 2 3.29 -12.86 7.70
CA LEU A 2 3.79 -13.01 6.33
C LEU A 2 3.85 -11.63 5.67
N LEU A 3 4.98 -11.31 5.05
CA LEU A 3 5.14 -10.10 4.24
C LEU A 3 4.50 -10.36 2.87
N MET A 4 3.77 -9.37 2.36
CA MET A 4 3.07 -9.42 1.07
C MET A 4 2.99 -8.02 0.49
N CYS A 5 3.14 -7.90 -0.83
CA CYS A 5 3.37 -6.67 -1.58
C CYS A 5 4.35 -5.79 -0.81
N THR A 6 5.58 -6.27 -0.68
CA THR A 6 6.55 -5.75 0.30
C THR A 6 6.99 -4.32 0.04
N ALA A 7 6.82 -3.85 -1.20
CA ALA A 7 7.06 -2.47 -1.60
C ALA A 7 6.08 -2.02 -2.68
N ILE A 8 5.88 -0.70 -2.73
CA ILE A 8 5.37 0.00 -3.91
C ILE A 8 6.25 1.20 -4.23
N THR A 9 6.18 1.69 -5.45
CA THR A 9 6.79 2.97 -5.82
C THR A 9 5.76 3.90 -6.46
N LEU A 10 5.95 5.19 -6.25
CA LEU A 10 5.19 6.25 -6.90
C LEU A 10 6.17 7.28 -7.47
N ALA A 11 5.91 7.78 -8.68
CA ALA A 11 6.77 8.75 -9.34
C ALA A 11 6.92 9.98 -8.45
N TRP A 12 8.15 10.48 -8.30
CA TRP A 12 8.44 11.63 -7.44
C TRP A 12 7.50 12.79 -7.73
N ARG A 13 7.30 13.10 -9.02
CA ARG A 13 6.50 14.23 -9.50
C ARG A 13 5.02 14.16 -9.08
N GLU A 14 4.51 12.99 -8.76
CA GLU A 14 3.11 12.79 -8.35
C GLU A 14 2.90 13.12 -6.87
N ILE A 15 3.98 13.33 -6.10
CA ILE A 15 3.90 13.66 -4.68
C ILE A 15 4.18 15.16 -4.48
N PRO A 16 3.23 15.92 -3.90
CA PRO A 16 3.45 17.32 -3.53
C PRO A 16 4.70 17.50 -2.67
N ARG A 17 5.53 18.50 -3.01
CA ARG A 17 6.78 18.81 -2.28
C ARG A 17 6.57 18.99 -0.77
N LYS A 18 5.41 19.50 -0.36
CA LYS A 18 5.04 19.64 1.07
C LYS A 18 5.03 18.30 1.81
N LEU A 19 4.53 17.25 1.17
CA LEU A 19 4.46 15.90 1.73
C LEU A 19 5.83 15.24 1.72
N ILE A 20 6.59 15.40 0.63
CA ILE A 20 7.96 14.90 0.53
C ILE A 20 8.79 15.37 1.73
N ARG A 21 8.82 16.70 1.98
CA ARG A 21 9.57 17.27 3.11
C ARG A 21 9.04 16.85 4.47
N ARG A 22 7.71 16.87 4.66
CA ARG A 22 7.06 16.53 5.94
C ARG A 22 7.39 15.10 6.38
N PHE A 23 7.44 14.17 5.43
CA PHE A 23 7.67 12.75 5.69
C PHE A 23 9.09 12.29 5.36
N GLN A 24 10.00 13.23 5.05
CA GLN A 24 11.41 12.97 4.72
C GLN A 24 11.56 11.91 3.62
N LEU A 25 10.74 12.02 2.57
CA LEU A 25 10.69 11.01 1.52
C LEU A 25 11.88 11.09 0.55
N GLU A 26 12.70 12.14 0.63
CA GLU A 26 13.91 12.31 -0.16
C GLU A 26 14.90 11.15 0.04
N GLU A 27 14.97 10.59 1.25
CA GLU A 27 15.84 9.45 1.59
C GLU A 27 15.36 8.13 0.96
N ARG A 28 14.15 8.12 0.41
CA ARG A 28 13.51 6.94 -0.18
C ARG A 28 13.50 6.96 -1.70
N VAL A 29 14.22 7.91 -2.29
CA VAL A 29 14.22 8.11 -3.73
C VAL A 29 15.08 7.05 -4.39
N ILE A 30 14.52 6.44 -5.43
CA ILE A 30 15.22 5.50 -6.29
C ILE A 30 15.11 5.94 -7.74
N GLN A 31 15.95 5.37 -8.58
CA GLN A 31 15.91 5.53 -10.03
C GLN A 31 16.28 4.19 -10.65
N ARG A 32 15.45 3.67 -11.57
CA ARG A 32 15.62 2.33 -12.14
C ARG A 32 16.74 2.24 -13.18
N SER A 33 17.01 3.36 -13.86
CA SER A 33 18.12 3.55 -14.80
C SER A 33 18.50 5.03 -14.83
N GLU A 34 19.61 5.36 -15.50
CA GLU A 34 20.08 6.76 -15.62
C GLU A 34 19.06 7.69 -16.29
N THR A 35 18.25 7.15 -17.22
CA THR A 35 17.25 7.90 -17.98
C THR A 35 15.84 7.79 -17.42
N ALA A 36 15.60 6.90 -16.46
CA ALA A 36 14.27 6.73 -15.86
C ALA A 36 13.92 7.90 -14.95
N ASP A 37 12.63 8.18 -14.81
CA ASP A 37 12.16 9.14 -13.82
C ASP A 37 12.50 8.67 -12.39
N LYS A 38 12.65 9.65 -11.48
CA LYS A 38 12.82 9.36 -10.06
C LYS A 38 11.49 8.87 -9.47
N GLU A 39 11.58 7.86 -8.62
CA GLU A 39 10.46 7.28 -7.89
C GLU A 39 10.72 7.36 -6.38
N ILE A 40 9.67 7.42 -5.57
CA ILE A 40 9.74 7.26 -4.12
C ILE A 40 9.35 5.83 -3.78
N LEU A 41 10.25 5.15 -3.06
CA LEU A 41 10.07 3.78 -2.61
C LEU A 41 9.37 3.73 -1.24
N PHE A 42 8.28 2.99 -1.16
CA PHE A 42 7.56 2.72 0.08
C PHE A 42 7.69 1.24 0.41
N LEU A 43 8.37 0.91 1.51
CA LEU A 43 8.65 -0.46 1.93
C LEU A 43 8.02 -0.77 3.30
N GLN A 44 7.44 -1.96 3.45
CA GLN A 44 6.96 -2.45 4.76
C GLN A 44 8.08 -2.55 5.81
N ARG A 45 9.32 -2.76 5.37
CA ARG A 45 10.49 -2.86 6.25
C ARG A 45 11.07 -1.50 6.68
N HIS A 46 10.60 -0.38 6.14
CA HIS A 46 11.05 0.92 6.63
C HIS A 46 10.72 1.09 8.11
N ARG A 47 11.54 1.87 8.83
CA ARG A 47 11.28 2.19 10.26
C ARG A 47 9.89 2.78 10.45
N GLN A 48 9.46 3.59 9.49
CA GLN A 48 8.09 4.10 9.35
C GLN A 48 7.55 3.64 7.99
N PRO A 49 6.83 2.50 7.97
CA PRO A 49 6.12 2.03 6.79
C PRO A 49 4.99 3.02 6.46
N LEU A 50 4.99 3.52 5.23
CA LEU A 50 4.04 4.55 4.78
C LEU A 50 3.47 4.13 3.43
N LEU A 51 2.30 4.65 3.09
CA LEU A 51 1.68 4.55 1.77
C LEU A 51 1.22 5.95 1.31
N PRO A 52 1.36 6.28 0.01
CA PRO A 52 0.67 7.38 -0.62
C PRO A 52 -0.78 6.99 -0.92
N VAL A 53 -1.73 7.73 -0.36
CA VAL A 53 -3.16 7.38 -0.35
C VAL A 53 -3.97 8.57 -0.82
N PHE A 54 -4.78 8.37 -1.85
CA PHE A 54 -5.79 9.33 -2.25
C PHE A 54 -7.08 9.05 -1.46
N TYR A 55 -7.49 10.02 -0.65
CA TYR A 55 -8.64 9.91 0.25
C TYR A 55 -9.23 11.29 0.46
N GLN A 56 -10.56 11.38 0.49
CA GLN A 56 -11.30 12.65 0.63
C GLN A 56 -10.88 13.75 -0.37
N GLY A 57 -10.48 13.36 -1.58
CA GLY A 57 -10.12 14.28 -2.67
C GLY A 57 -8.69 14.83 -2.61
N GLU A 58 -7.85 14.38 -1.68
CA GLU A 58 -6.45 14.79 -1.61
C GLU A 58 -5.49 13.62 -1.37
N LEU A 59 -4.21 13.87 -1.69
CA LEU A 59 -3.13 12.91 -1.43
C LEU A 59 -2.61 13.06 -0.01
N HIS A 60 -2.62 11.94 0.72
CA HIS A 60 -2.03 11.78 2.04
C HIS A 60 -0.86 10.80 2.01
N ILE A 61 0.03 10.90 3.00
CA ILE A 61 1.01 9.87 3.30
C ILE A 61 0.64 9.29 4.67
N LEU A 62 0.17 8.04 4.69
CA LEU A 62 -0.40 7.42 5.89
C LEU A 62 0.38 6.16 6.30
N PRO A 63 0.32 5.75 7.58
CA PRO A 63 0.97 4.53 8.04
C PRO A 63 0.46 3.28 7.30
N TRP A 64 1.39 2.42 6.89
CA TRP A 64 1.06 1.14 6.27
C TRP A 64 0.83 0.08 7.34
N GLY A 65 -0.42 -0.34 7.47
CA GLY A 65 -0.88 -1.35 8.41
C GLY A 65 -0.64 -0.94 9.86
N ASN A 66 -0.78 -1.91 10.76
CA ASN A 66 -0.51 -1.71 12.18
C ASN A 66 0.40 -2.81 12.71
N ARG A 67 1.47 -2.38 13.40
CA ARG A 67 2.44 -3.25 14.10
C ARG A 67 2.40 -3.06 15.62
N GLN A 68 1.59 -2.13 16.09
CA GLN A 68 1.54 -1.71 17.47
C GLN A 68 0.44 -2.47 18.20
N ARG A 69 0.81 -3.22 19.24
CA ARG A 69 -0.14 -4.01 20.05
C ARG A 69 -1.03 -3.16 20.96
N ASN A 70 -0.66 -1.90 21.18
CA ASN A 70 -1.42 -0.94 21.99
C ASN A 70 -2.42 -0.11 21.16
N SER A 71 -2.47 -0.29 19.85
CA SER A 71 -3.53 0.27 19.00
C SER A 71 -4.71 -0.71 18.95
N SER A 72 -5.92 -0.17 18.87
CA SER A 72 -7.14 -0.97 18.68
C SER A 72 -7.35 -1.41 17.23
N ALA A 73 -6.53 -0.95 16.28
CA ALA A 73 -6.61 -1.38 14.89
C ALA A 73 -6.02 -2.80 14.69
N PRO A 74 -6.47 -3.56 13.67
CA PRO A 74 -5.97 -4.92 13.40
C PRO A 74 -4.45 -4.98 13.27
N LEU A 75 -3.79 -5.90 13.99
CA LEU A 75 -2.34 -6.13 13.88
C LEU A 75 -2.00 -6.87 12.58
N ALA A 76 -2.02 -6.15 11.46
CA ALA A 76 -1.87 -6.68 10.10
C ALA A 76 -1.21 -5.65 9.16
N TRP A 77 -0.79 -6.11 7.98
CA TRP A 77 -0.25 -5.26 6.90
C TRP A 77 -1.24 -5.01 5.77
N TRP A 78 -2.23 -5.88 5.67
CA TRP A 78 -3.19 -5.98 4.59
C TRP A 78 -4.46 -6.66 5.12
N CYS A 79 -5.54 -6.58 4.35
CA CYS A 79 -6.80 -7.27 4.62
C CYS A 79 -7.22 -8.04 3.37
N ASP A 80 -7.68 -9.28 3.54
CA ASP A 80 -8.28 -10.01 2.43
C ASP A 80 -9.67 -9.45 2.12
N VAL A 81 -10.01 -9.32 0.83
CA VAL A 81 -11.34 -8.89 0.39
C VAL A 81 -12.44 -9.76 1.01
N ALA A 82 -12.22 -11.07 1.08
CA ALA A 82 -13.18 -11.99 1.71
C ALA A 82 -13.38 -11.71 3.22
N THR A 83 -12.32 -11.28 3.93
CA THR A 83 -12.40 -10.88 5.34
C THR A 83 -13.15 -9.57 5.52
N LEU A 84 -12.94 -8.61 4.61
CA LEU A 84 -13.69 -7.36 4.62
C LEU A 84 -15.17 -7.60 4.34
N GLN A 85 -15.48 -8.37 3.30
CA GLN A 85 -16.85 -8.68 2.85
C GLN A 85 -17.64 -9.52 3.86
N SER A 86 -16.98 -10.39 4.64
CA SER A 86 -17.65 -11.17 5.69
C SER A 86 -18.03 -10.34 6.92
N GLY A 87 -17.60 -9.07 6.99
CA GLY A 87 -17.84 -8.20 8.13
C GLY A 87 -16.92 -8.45 9.33
N ALA A 88 -15.91 -9.32 9.20
CA ALA A 88 -14.96 -9.60 10.28
C ALA A 88 -14.22 -8.33 10.77
N TRP A 89 -14.07 -7.34 9.90
CA TRP A 89 -13.46 -6.05 10.21
C TRP A 89 -14.48 -4.92 10.43
N ALA A 90 -15.78 -5.18 10.41
CA ALA A 90 -16.82 -4.15 10.49
C ALA A 90 -16.72 -3.27 11.75
N GLN A 91 -16.33 -3.85 12.88
CA GLN A 91 -16.12 -3.16 14.16
C GLN A 91 -15.02 -2.09 14.12
N TYR A 92 -14.14 -2.13 13.11
CA TYR A 92 -13.07 -1.14 12.93
C TYR A 92 -13.48 -0.01 11.98
N HIS A 93 -14.72 -0.01 11.50
CA HIS A 93 -15.26 0.99 10.56
C HIS A 93 -14.33 1.24 9.36
N PRO A 94 -13.97 0.20 8.59
CA PRO A 94 -13.02 0.34 7.49
C PRO A 94 -13.59 1.23 6.38
N GLU A 95 -12.80 2.20 5.95
CA GLU A 95 -13.14 3.13 4.87
C GLU A 95 -12.34 2.79 3.61
N PRO A 96 -12.97 2.70 2.43
CA PRO A 96 -12.25 2.41 1.20
C PRO A 96 -11.33 3.58 0.83
N VAL A 97 -10.11 3.25 0.38
CA VAL A 97 -9.14 4.24 -0.09
C VAL A 97 -8.41 3.76 -1.34
N GLU A 98 -7.88 4.71 -2.09
CA GLU A 98 -7.03 4.47 -3.24
C GLU A 98 -5.55 4.62 -2.85
N ILE A 99 -4.73 3.61 -3.10
CA ILE A 99 -3.29 3.64 -2.85
C ILE A 99 -2.61 3.90 -4.19
N LEU A 100 -1.92 5.04 -4.29
CA LEU A 100 -1.26 5.45 -5.52
C LEU A 100 0.04 4.68 -5.70
N ALA A 101 0.22 4.02 -6.84
CA ALA A 101 1.45 3.30 -7.14
C ALA A 101 1.62 3.15 -8.65
N ASN A 102 2.87 3.23 -9.12
CA ASN A 102 3.24 2.88 -10.49
C ASN A 102 3.87 1.49 -10.57
N PHE A 103 4.51 1.00 -9.49
CA PHE A 103 5.03 -0.36 -9.44
C PHE A 103 4.82 -0.99 -8.07
N GLY A 104 4.64 -2.31 -8.05
CA GLY A 104 4.65 -3.14 -6.86
C GLY A 104 5.83 -4.11 -6.86
N LEU A 105 6.27 -4.52 -5.66
CA LEU A 105 7.31 -5.51 -5.46
C LEU A 105 6.79 -6.68 -4.63
N GLU A 106 6.78 -7.87 -5.23
CA GLU A 106 6.46 -9.12 -4.55
C GLU A 106 7.57 -10.15 -4.80
N ARG A 107 8.11 -10.73 -3.71
CA ARG A 107 9.19 -11.74 -3.74
C ARG A 107 10.34 -11.47 -4.72
N GLY A 108 10.75 -10.21 -4.88
CA GLY A 108 11.84 -9.81 -5.78
C GLY A 108 11.42 -9.51 -7.21
N VAL A 109 10.14 -9.68 -7.55
CA VAL A 109 9.57 -9.38 -8.85
C VAL A 109 8.86 -8.03 -8.82
N TRP A 110 9.31 -7.12 -9.67
CA TRP A 110 8.64 -5.84 -9.90
C TRP A 110 7.57 -5.99 -10.96
N PHE A 111 6.39 -5.45 -10.69
CA PHE A 111 5.26 -5.46 -11.63
C PHE A 111 4.65 -4.05 -11.75
N LEU A 112 4.10 -3.76 -12.94
CA LEU A 112 3.50 -2.47 -13.26
C LEU A 112 2.12 -2.35 -12.59
N ILE A 113 1.83 -1.17 -12.04
CA ILE A 113 0.52 -0.79 -11.52
C ILE A 113 0.08 0.43 -12.34
N ARG A 114 -1.01 0.32 -13.10
CA ARG A 114 -1.43 1.38 -14.03
C ARG A 114 -2.25 2.47 -13.35
N GLU A 115 -3.16 2.07 -12.46
CA GLU A 115 -4.20 2.95 -11.90
C GLU A 115 -4.15 3.04 -10.37
N GLY A 116 -3.26 2.30 -9.73
CA GLY A 116 -3.16 2.18 -8.28
C GLY A 116 -3.82 0.90 -7.74
N LEU A 117 -3.90 0.82 -6.42
CA LEU A 117 -4.37 -0.33 -5.66
C LEU A 117 -5.51 0.07 -4.73
N GLN A 118 -6.39 -0.87 -4.41
CA GLN A 118 -7.40 -0.67 -3.38
C GLN A 118 -6.82 -0.92 -1.99
N GLY A 119 -7.24 -0.10 -1.04
CA GLY A 119 -6.94 -0.28 0.37
C GLY A 119 -8.14 0.02 1.26
N VAL A 120 -7.94 -0.19 2.55
CA VAL A 120 -8.85 0.29 3.59
C VAL A 120 -8.10 1.11 4.62
N LEU A 121 -8.69 2.23 5.01
CA LEU A 121 -8.27 3.08 6.10
C LEU A 121 -9.06 2.71 7.35
N ILE A 122 -8.36 2.55 8.46
CA ILE A 122 -8.94 2.37 9.79
C ILE A 122 -8.33 3.41 10.71
N HIS A 123 -9.19 4.06 11.49
CA HIS A 123 -8.79 4.88 12.62
C HIS A 123 -8.93 4.05 13.90
N ASP A 124 -7.88 4.07 14.74
CA ASP A 124 -7.97 3.46 16.07
C ASP A 124 -8.77 4.34 17.05
N GLN A 125 -8.97 3.88 18.28
CA GLN A 125 -9.72 4.62 19.31
C GLN A 125 -9.10 6.00 19.68
N ARG A 126 -7.88 6.29 19.21
CA ARG A 126 -7.20 7.58 19.39
C ARG A 126 -7.17 8.38 18.09
N GLU A 127 -8.01 8.02 17.12
CA GLU A 127 -8.08 8.61 15.78
C GLU A 127 -6.77 8.48 14.98
N GLN A 128 -5.93 7.49 15.30
CA GLN A 128 -4.69 7.28 14.56
C GLN A 128 -4.93 6.40 13.33
N PRO A 129 -4.57 6.86 12.12
CA PRO A 129 -4.87 6.15 10.88
C PRO A 129 -3.89 5.00 10.64
N SER A 130 -4.39 3.91 10.06
CA SER A 130 -3.62 2.81 9.50
C SER A 130 -4.26 2.34 8.20
N VAL A 131 -3.45 2.22 7.14
CA VAL A 131 -3.93 1.83 5.80
C VAL A 131 -3.46 0.43 5.47
N TYR A 132 -4.39 -0.43 5.08
CA TYR A 132 -4.16 -1.83 4.76
C TYR A 132 -4.43 -2.03 3.28
N LEU A 133 -3.49 -2.64 2.55
CA LEU A 133 -3.76 -3.09 1.18
C LEU A 133 -4.88 -4.12 1.19
N LEU A 134 -5.76 -4.08 0.19
CA LEU A 134 -6.69 -5.16 -0.06
C LEU A 134 -6.04 -6.22 -0.94
N LEU A 135 -6.21 -7.48 -0.55
CA LEU A 135 -5.74 -8.63 -1.30
C LEU A 135 -6.88 -9.54 -1.74
N GLN A 136 -6.68 -10.19 -2.88
CA GLN A 136 -7.60 -11.17 -3.46
C GLN A 136 -6.83 -12.43 -3.88
N PRO A 137 -7.51 -13.55 -4.19
CA PRO A 137 -6.85 -14.68 -4.85
C PRO A 137 -6.10 -14.21 -6.10
N ALA A 138 -4.86 -14.66 -6.27
CA ALA A 138 -4.02 -14.25 -7.40
C ALA A 138 -4.60 -14.74 -8.73
N SER A 139 -4.45 -13.92 -9.78
CA SER A 139 -4.60 -14.37 -11.15
C SER A 139 -3.59 -15.48 -11.45
N HIS A 140 -3.89 -16.32 -12.46
CA HIS A 140 -2.93 -17.33 -12.89
C HIS A 140 -1.60 -16.68 -13.32
N TYR A 141 -1.67 -15.55 -14.01
CA TYR A 141 -0.49 -14.81 -14.45
C TYR A 141 0.33 -14.28 -13.28
N TYR A 142 -0.31 -13.61 -12.31
CA TYR A 142 0.38 -13.10 -11.13
C TYR A 142 1.04 -14.22 -10.32
N GLN A 143 0.35 -15.35 -10.18
CA GLN A 143 0.90 -16.53 -9.50
C GLN A 143 2.11 -17.11 -10.23
N VAL A 144 2.08 -17.19 -11.56
CA VAL A 144 3.23 -17.64 -12.37
C VAL A 144 4.39 -16.65 -12.23
N MET A 145 4.10 -15.35 -12.29
CA MET A 145 5.09 -14.28 -12.22
C MET A 145 5.78 -14.19 -10.84
N THR A 146 5.02 -14.28 -9.75
CA THR A 146 5.52 -13.99 -8.39
C THR A 146 5.66 -15.24 -7.50
N GLY A 147 5.06 -16.36 -7.92
CA GLY A 147 4.98 -17.58 -7.12
C GLY A 147 4.10 -17.45 -5.88
N TYR A 148 3.16 -16.49 -5.84
CA TYR A 148 2.31 -16.24 -4.68
C TYR A 148 0.82 -16.37 -5.01
N HIS A 149 0.02 -16.84 -4.04
CA HIS A 149 -1.40 -17.22 -4.25
C HIS A 149 -2.41 -16.09 -4.01
N ARG A 150 -1.93 -14.92 -3.61
CA ARG A 150 -2.74 -13.71 -3.43
C ARG A 150 -2.06 -12.54 -4.14
N GLU A 151 -2.85 -11.59 -4.57
CA GLU A 151 -2.38 -10.38 -5.23
C GLU A 151 -3.08 -9.15 -4.66
N PRO A 152 -2.49 -7.95 -4.76
CA PRO A 152 -3.18 -6.70 -4.48
C PRO A 152 -4.42 -6.54 -5.37
N VAL A 153 -5.47 -5.96 -4.84
CA VAL A 153 -6.62 -5.57 -5.67
C VAL A 153 -6.26 -4.29 -6.41
N PHE A 154 -6.22 -4.36 -7.74
CA PHE A 154 -5.96 -3.21 -8.61
C PHE A 154 -7.21 -2.34 -8.75
N LEU A 155 -7.05 -1.02 -8.87
CA LEU A 155 -8.18 -0.10 -9.10
C LEU A 155 -8.80 -0.26 -10.50
N GLY A 156 -8.01 -0.72 -11.47
CA GLY A 156 -8.43 -0.97 -12.84
C GLY A 156 -8.04 -2.36 -13.32
N GLU A 157 -7.39 -2.45 -14.48
CA GLU A 157 -7.04 -3.74 -15.08
C GLU A 157 -6.08 -4.56 -14.19
N GLN A 158 -6.38 -5.86 -14.06
CA GLN A 158 -5.48 -6.84 -13.43
C GLN A 158 -4.29 -7.14 -14.35
N ILE A 159 -3.24 -7.68 -13.75
CA ILE A 159 -2.02 -8.12 -14.45
C ILE A 159 -2.20 -9.53 -15.01
#